data_AF-A0A352KJQ3-F1
#
_entry.id   AF-A0A352KJQ3-F1
#
_cell.length_a   1.000
_cell.length_b   1.000
_cell.length_c   1.000
_cell.angle_alpha   90.00
_cell.angle_beta   90.00
_cell.angle_gamma   90.00
#
_symmetry.space_group_name_H-M   'P 1'
#
loop_
_entity.id
_entity.type
_entity.pdbx_description
1 polymer ?
#
loop_
_entity_poly.entity_id
_entity_poly.type
_entity_poly.pdbx_seq_one_letter_code
_entity_poly.pdbx_strand_id
1 'polypeptide(L)'
;FTVGLDYFEPEFAKYWMSLFWAQVIGLSALLFIGVPWCWFTRPKDPHAAMTPQKELGVYYLILTFMTVGALALMVILGLFVEADAAWHQTTIRDTDFTPTHIGLFYLVIPAGAVGAIIGAVWLHTRMPDFIGRVSVPFFI
;
A
#
# COMPACT_ATOMS: atom_id res chain seq x y z
N PHE A 1 -20.81 -3.02 -19.70
CA PHE A 1 -20.75 -2.27 -18.43
C PHE A 1 -22.06 -1.51 -18.27
N THR A 2 -22.60 -1.40 -17.04
CA THR A 2 -23.83 -0.64 -16.75
C THR A 2 -23.55 0.72 -16.11
N VAL A 3 -22.36 0.93 -15.54
CA VAL A 3 -21.90 2.21 -14.96
C VAL A 3 -20.40 2.39 -15.24
N GLY A 4 -19.91 3.62 -15.27
CA GLY A 4 -18.47 3.92 -15.35
C GLY A 4 -17.91 4.29 -16.72
N LEU A 5 -18.76 4.43 -17.74
CA LEU A 5 -18.35 4.82 -19.10
C LEU A 5 -18.37 6.34 -19.32
N ASP A 6 -19.35 7.03 -18.74
CA ASP A 6 -19.49 8.49 -18.81
C ASP A 6 -19.23 9.08 -17.42
N TYR A 7 -18.22 9.95 -17.31
CA TYR A 7 -17.86 10.61 -16.06
C TYR A 7 -18.93 11.61 -15.57
N PHE A 8 -19.71 12.19 -16.47
CA PHE A 8 -20.68 13.24 -16.17
C PHE A 8 -22.01 12.69 -15.64
N GLU A 9 -22.22 11.37 -15.71
CA GLU A 9 -23.40 10.71 -15.16
C GLU A 9 -23.40 10.73 -13.61
N PRO A 10 -24.56 10.98 -12.96
CA PRO A 10 -24.69 10.92 -11.51
C PRO A 10 -24.26 9.57 -10.90
N GLU A 11 -24.46 8.48 -11.64
CA GLU A 11 -24.05 7.13 -11.29
C GLU A 11 -22.54 7.01 -11.13
N PHE A 12 -21.77 7.71 -11.98
CA PHE A 12 -20.32 7.74 -11.88
C PHE A 12 -19.88 8.32 -10.54
N ALA A 13 -20.46 9.46 -10.15
CA ALA A 13 -20.18 10.08 -8.87
C ALA A 13 -20.54 9.15 -7.69
N LYS A 14 -21.71 8.50 -7.76
CA LYS A 14 -22.21 7.62 -6.71
C LYS A 14 -21.31 6.40 -6.49
N TYR A 15 -20.86 5.73 -7.55
CA TYR A 15 -20.13 4.46 -7.43
C TYR A 15 -18.61 4.63 -7.48
N TRP A 16 -18.09 5.38 -8.44
CA TRP A 16 -16.65 5.49 -8.69
C TRP A 16 -16.01 6.61 -7.88
N MET A 17 -16.60 7.81 -7.85
CA MET A 17 -16.03 8.90 -7.05
C MET A 17 -16.19 8.68 -5.55
N SER A 18 -17.28 8.05 -5.10
CA SER A 18 -17.39 7.63 -3.70
C SER A 18 -16.30 6.63 -3.31
N LEU A 19 -16.00 5.65 -4.18
CA LEU A 19 -14.91 4.70 -3.95
C LEU A 19 -13.56 5.41 -3.88
N PHE A 20 -13.28 6.30 -4.84
CA PHE A 20 -12.08 7.13 -4.85
C PHE A 20 -11.88 7.91 -3.54
N TRP A 21 -12.90 8.61 -3.06
CA TRP A 21 -12.78 9.37 -1.82
C TRP A 21 -12.63 8.45 -0.61
N ALA A 22 -13.39 7.35 -0.55
CA ALA A 22 -13.32 6.39 0.54
C ALA A 22 -11.91 5.79 0.68
N GLN A 23 -11.30 5.35 -0.41
CA GLN A 23 -9.97 4.75 -0.39
C GLN A 23 -8.86 5.77 -0.12
N VAL A 24 -8.93 6.98 -0.70
CA VAL A 24 -7.92 8.03 -0.46
C VAL A 24 -7.94 8.46 1.00
N ILE A 25 -9.12 8.71 1.57
CA ILE A 25 -9.27 9.07 2.98
C ILE A 25 -8.82 7.92 3.88
N GLY A 26 -9.28 6.70 3.59
CA GLY A 26 -8.96 5.52 4.39
C GLY A 26 -7.46 5.20 4.43
N LEU A 27 -6.80 5.20 3.27
CA LEU A 27 -5.36 4.92 3.17
C LEU A 27 -4.51 6.06 3.75
N SER A 28 -4.91 7.31 3.55
CA SER A 28 -4.25 8.45 4.19
C SER A 28 -4.37 8.37 5.71
N ALA A 29 -5.57 8.10 6.24
CA ALA A 29 -5.78 7.92 7.67
C ALA A 29 -4.93 6.77 8.23
N LEU A 30 -4.87 5.64 7.51
CA LEU A 30 -4.04 4.50 7.91
C LEU A 30 -2.55 4.89 7.99
N LEU A 31 -2.04 5.66 7.03
CA LEU A 31 -0.67 6.15 7.04
C LEU A 31 -0.40 7.13 8.20
N PHE A 32 -1.23 8.17 8.31
CA PHE A 32 -1.07 9.23 9.32
C PHE A 32 -1.35 8.78 10.75
N ILE A 33 -2.06 7.66 10.94
CA ILE A 33 -2.23 7.04 12.26
C ILE A 33 -1.15 5.97 12.49
N GLY A 34 -0.91 5.11 11.50
CA GLY A 34 -0.03 3.96 11.61
C GLY A 34 1.45 4.31 11.82
N VAL A 35 1.96 5.33 11.12
CA VAL A 35 3.35 5.77 11.29
C VAL A 35 3.59 6.36 12.68
N PRO A 36 2.80 7.34 13.17
CA PRO A 36 2.94 7.81 14.55
C PRO A 36 2.71 6.71 15.58
N TRP A 37 1.73 5.82 15.36
CA TRP A 37 1.51 4.69 16.26
C TRP A 37 2.75 3.82 16.38
N CYS A 38 3.41 3.45 15.27
CA CYS A 38 4.69 2.72 15.31
C CYS A 38 5.75 3.50 16.09
N TRP A 39 5.88 4.80 15.83
CA TRP A 39 6.85 5.64 16.50
C TRP A 39 6.64 5.69 18.01
N PHE A 40 5.43 5.99 18.48
CA PHE A 40 5.13 6.16 19.90
C PHE A 40 5.10 4.85 20.69
N THR A 41 4.82 3.73 20.03
CA THR A 41 4.84 2.40 20.67
C THR A 41 6.22 1.72 20.62
N ARG A 42 7.26 2.41 20.14
CA ARG A 42 8.61 1.82 20.08
C ARG A 42 9.19 1.56 21.48
N PRO A 43 9.97 0.49 21.68
CA PRO A 43 10.71 0.27 22.92
C PRO A 43 11.70 1.41 23.19
N LYS A 44 11.90 1.78 24.46
CA LYS A 44 12.93 2.75 24.85
C LYS A 44 14.35 2.24 24.59
N ASP A 45 14.56 0.94 24.83
CA ASP A 45 15.77 0.21 24.49
C ASP A 45 15.40 -1.01 23.63
N PRO A 46 15.44 -0.88 22.29
CA PRO A 46 15.11 -1.97 21.39
C PRO A 46 16.09 -3.14 21.45
N HIS A 47 17.37 -2.89 21.75
CA HIS A 47 18.39 -3.93 21.87
C HIS A 47 18.10 -4.83 23.07
N ALA A 48 17.74 -4.23 24.21
CA ALA A 48 17.34 -5.00 25.39
C ALA A 48 15.97 -5.68 25.23
N ALA A 49 15.05 -5.09 24.45
CA ALA A 49 13.70 -5.64 24.24
C ALA A 49 13.66 -6.87 23.31
N MET A 50 14.70 -7.06 22.49
CA MET A 50 14.80 -8.09 21.46
C MET A 50 15.53 -9.33 21.99
N THR A 51 14.78 -10.41 22.24
CA THR A 51 15.37 -11.73 22.55
C THR A 51 15.64 -12.49 21.25
N PRO A 52 16.56 -13.46 21.22
CA PRO A 52 16.85 -14.25 20.01
C PRO A 52 15.61 -14.91 19.39
N GLN A 53 14.66 -15.36 20.22
CA GLN A 53 13.41 -15.96 19.75
C GLN A 53 12.49 -14.94 19.07
N LYS A 54 12.40 -13.72 19.62
CA LYS A 54 11.62 -12.64 19.00
C LYS A 54 12.25 -12.22 17.69
N GLU A 55 13.58 -12.09 17.68
CA GLU A 55 14.35 -11.71 16.50
C GLU A 55 14.13 -12.70 15.34
N LEU A 56 14.23 -14.01 15.62
CA LEU A 56 13.90 -15.05 14.64
C LEU A 56 12.46 -14.93 14.11
N GLY A 57 11.50 -14.61 14.99
CA GLY A 57 10.13 -14.33 14.59
C GLY A 57 10.00 -13.12 13.66
N VAL A 58 10.80 -12.06 13.86
CA VAL A 58 10.85 -10.91 12.97
C VAL A 58 11.43 -11.29 11.61
N TYR A 59 12.45 -12.15 11.54
CA TYR A 59 12.97 -12.64 10.27
C TYR A 59 11.91 -13.44 9.50
N TYR A 60 11.13 -14.30 10.15
CA TYR A 60 10.01 -14.98 9.50
C TYR A 60 8.94 -14.00 9.02
N LEU A 61 8.65 -12.95 9.79
CA LEU A 61 7.75 -11.89 9.37
C LEU A 61 8.26 -11.19 8.11
N ILE A 62 9.55 -10.84 8.05
CA ILE A 62 10.18 -10.21 6.86
C ILE A 62 10.03 -11.12 5.64
N LEU A 63 10.39 -12.40 5.77
CA LEU A 63 10.29 -13.37 4.66
C LEU A 63 8.84 -13.58 4.19
N THR A 64 7.89 -13.59 5.13
CA THR A 64 6.46 -13.65 4.82
C THR A 64 6.03 -12.40 4.05
N PHE A 65 6.45 -11.22 4.51
CA PHE A 65 6.13 -9.95 3.86
C PHE A 65 6.72 -9.85 2.46
N MET A 66 7.95 -10.36 2.26
CA MET A 66 8.57 -10.45 0.92
C MET A 66 7.78 -11.39 0.01
N THR A 67 7.34 -12.54 0.51
CA THR A 67 6.57 -13.52 -0.28
C THR A 67 5.20 -12.96 -0.67
N VAL A 68 4.45 -12.42 0.30
CA VAL A 68 3.14 -11.80 0.05
C VAL A 68 3.30 -10.55 -0.82
N GLY A 69 4.34 -9.75 -0.61
CA GLY A 69 4.66 -8.58 -1.41
C GLY A 69 4.94 -8.92 -2.87
N ALA A 70 5.70 -10.00 -3.13
CA ALA A 70 5.92 -10.48 -4.49
C ALA A 70 4.61 -10.91 -5.19
N LEU A 71 3.73 -11.63 -4.47
CA LEU A 71 2.41 -12.00 -5.01
C LEU A 71 1.52 -10.77 -5.23
N ALA A 72 1.55 -9.80 -4.32
CA ALA A 72 0.82 -8.55 -4.46
C ALA A 72 1.31 -7.74 -5.68
N LEU A 73 2.63 -7.64 -5.88
CA LEU A 73 3.21 -7.01 -7.07
C LEU A 73 2.79 -7.71 -8.36
N MET A 74 2.75 -9.04 -8.38
CA MET A 74 2.23 -9.80 -9.52
C MET A 74 0.76 -9.46 -9.83
N VAL A 75 -0.08 -9.30 -8.79
CA VAL A 75 -1.48 -8.87 -8.98
C VAL A 75 -1.55 -7.43 -9.49
N ILE A 76 -0.79 -6.51 -8.90
CA ILE A 76 -0.80 -5.09 -9.30
C ILE A 76 -0.34 -4.93 -10.75
N LEU A 77 0.84 -5.45 -11.06
CA LEU A 77 1.47 -5.26 -12.37
C LEU A 77 0.88 -6.18 -13.44
N GLY A 78 0.46 -7.39 -13.07
CA GLY A 78 -0.07 -8.36 -14.02
C GLY A 78 -1.58 -8.24 -14.27
N LEU A 79 -2.38 -7.84 -13.27
CA LEU A 79 -3.83 -7.73 -13.41
C LEU A 79 -4.29 -6.29 -13.54
N PHE A 80 -3.92 -5.41 -12.60
CA PHE A 80 -4.48 -4.05 -12.59
C PHE A 80 -3.91 -3.17 -13.71
N VAL A 81 -2.60 -3.24 -13.97
CA VAL A 81 -1.96 -2.50 -15.09
C VAL A 81 -2.49 -2.99 -16.44
N GLU A 82 -2.57 -4.31 -16.64
CA GLU A 82 -3.07 -4.86 -17.91
C GLU A 82 -4.58 -4.62 -18.10
N ALA A 83 -5.37 -4.64 -17.02
CA ALA A 83 -6.78 -4.26 -17.07
C ALA A 83 -6.95 -2.79 -17.49
N ASP A 84 -6.09 -1.90 -17.01
CA ASP A 84 -6.07 -0.50 -17.41
C ASP A 84 -5.68 -0.31 -18.89
N ALA A 85 -4.66 -1.05 -19.35
CA ALA A 85 -4.28 -1.08 -20.76
C ALA A 85 -5.44 -1.55 -21.66
N ALA A 86 -6.18 -2.59 -21.24
CA ALA A 86 -7.37 -3.06 -21.96
C ALA A 86 -8.50 -2.02 -21.94
N TRP A 87 -8.68 -1.28 -20.84
CA TRP A 87 -9.66 -0.20 -20.74
C TRP A 87 -9.39 0.93 -21.73
N HIS A 88 -8.10 1.27 -21.93
CA HIS A 88 -7.66 2.23 -22.93
C HIS A 88 -7.98 1.82 -24.38
N GLN A 89 -8.20 0.54 -24.67
CA GLN A 89 -8.60 0.07 -26.00
C GLN A 89 -10.12 0.07 -26.21
N THR A 90 -10.90 0.25 -25.15
CA THR A 90 -12.37 0.10 -25.20
C THR A 90 -13.12 1.40 -24.94
N THR A 91 -12.44 2.45 -24.46
CA THR A 91 -13.08 3.74 -24.14
C THR A 91 -12.24 4.93 -24.62
N ILE A 92 -12.92 6.02 -25.01
CA ILE A 92 -12.33 7.35 -25.08
C ILE A 92 -12.59 7.99 -23.72
N ARG A 93 -11.55 8.53 -23.09
CA ARG A 93 -11.61 8.92 -21.68
C ARG A 93 -12.13 10.34 -21.50
N ASP A 94 -13.13 10.49 -20.65
CA ASP A 94 -13.63 11.82 -20.23
C ASP A 94 -12.69 12.52 -19.24
N THR A 95 -11.91 11.73 -18.48
CA THR A 95 -11.05 12.22 -17.38
C THR A 95 -9.93 11.24 -17.04
N ASP A 96 -9.02 11.65 -16.16
CA ASP A 96 -8.02 10.81 -15.49
C ASP A 96 -8.61 9.96 -14.36
N PHE A 97 -9.85 10.17 -13.95
CA PHE A 97 -10.54 9.29 -13.00
C PHE A 97 -11.37 8.22 -13.73
N THR A 98 -10.71 7.26 -14.38
CA THR A 98 -11.40 6.08 -14.94
C THR A 98 -11.60 5.01 -13.85
N PRO A 99 -12.56 4.08 -14.01
CA PRO A 99 -12.71 2.92 -13.12
C PRO A 99 -11.39 2.17 -12.86
N THR A 100 -10.61 1.94 -13.90
CA THR A 100 -9.32 1.24 -13.81
C THR A 100 -8.25 2.09 -13.14
N HIS A 101 -8.18 3.40 -13.41
CA HIS A 101 -7.28 4.31 -12.70
C HIS A 101 -7.60 4.37 -11.20
N ILE A 102 -8.89 4.46 -10.84
CA ILE A 102 -9.35 4.47 -9.44
C ILE A 102 -8.88 3.20 -8.71
N GLY A 103 -9.02 2.02 -9.34
CA GLY A 103 -8.52 0.77 -8.76
C GLY A 103 -6.99 0.65 -8.73
N LEU A 104 -6.30 1.08 -9.79
CA LEU A 104 -4.86 0.91 -9.92
C LEU A 104 -4.08 1.96 -9.09
N PHE A 105 -4.22 3.23 -9.47
CA PHE A 105 -3.39 4.33 -8.96
C PHE A 105 -3.83 4.87 -7.61
N TYR A 106 -5.08 4.66 -7.24
CA TYR A 106 -5.64 5.23 -6.01
C TYR A 106 -6.02 4.19 -4.96
N LEU A 107 -5.96 2.89 -5.29
CA LEU A 107 -6.18 1.80 -4.34
C LEU A 107 -4.95 0.88 -4.21
N VAL A 108 -4.66 0.04 -5.20
CA VAL A 108 -3.72 -1.06 -4.98
C VAL A 108 -2.26 -0.61 -4.88
N ILE A 109 -1.83 0.39 -5.68
CA ILE A 109 -0.50 0.98 -5.56
C ILE A 109 -0.35 1.71 -4.21
N PRO A 110 -1.25 2.64 -3.84
CA PRO A 110 -1.15 3.30 -2.53
C PRO A 110 -1.28 2.36 -1.35
N ALA A 111 -2.13 1.33 -1.41
CA ALA A 111 -2.27 0.35 -0.32
C ALA A 111 -0.95 -0.40 -0.09
N GLY A 112 -0.28 -0.85 -1.16
CA GLY A 112 1.04 -1.45 -1.10
C GLY A 112 2.08 -0.49 -0.50
N ALA A 113 2.10 0.76 -0.95
CA ALA A 113 3.02 1.79 -0.46
C ALA A 113 2.81 2.10 1.02
N VAL A 114 1.56 2.30 1.48
CA VAL A 114 1.24 2.56 2.88
C VAL A 114 1.68 1.39 3.77
N GLY A 115 1.39 0.16 3.35
CA GLY A 115 1.85 -1.04 4.06
C GLY A 115 3.37 -1.11 4.17
N ALA A 116 4.09 -0.85 3.07
CA ALA A 116 5.55 -0.83 3.04
C ALA A 116 6.14 0.27 3.95
N ILE A 117 5.59 1.49 3.92
CA ILE A 117 6.07 2.61 4.76
C ILE A 117 5.85 2.30 6.25
N ILE A 118 4.67 1.80 6.63
CA ILE A 118 4.40 1.43 8.03
C ILE A 118 5.34 0.30 8.46
N GLY A 119 5.51 -0.73 7.62
CA GLY A 119 6.45 -1.83 7.87
C GLY A 119 7.90 -1.37 8.02
N ALA A 120 8.32 -0.41 7.19
CA ALA A 120 9.65 0.21 7.25
C ALA A 120 9.89 0.93 8.57
N VAL A 121 8.95 1.80 8.97
CA VAL A 121 9.04 2.51 10.26
C VAL A 121 9.04 1.51 11.42
N TRP A 122 8.22 0.46 11.34
CA TRP A 122 8.18 -0.58 12.36
C TRP A 122 9.55 -1.29 12.47
N LEU A 123 10.16 -1.73 11.37
CA LEU A 123 11.47 -2.39 11.40
C LEU A 123 12.55 -1.47 11.99
N HIS A 124 12.64 -0.23 11.53
CA HIS A 124 13.66 0.74 11.96
C HIS A 124 13.48 1.23 13.40
N THR A 125 12.37 0.89 14.06
CA THR A 125 12.12 1.27 15.46
C THR A 125 12.14 0.08 16.43
N ARG A 126 12.23 -1.16 15.95
CA ARG A 126 12.28 -2.36 16.81
C ARG A 126 13.45 -3.29 16.54
N MET A 127 13.89 -3.42 15.29
CA MET A 127 14.84 -4.46 14.90
C MET A 127 16.27 -3.92 15.01
N PRO A 128 17.12 -4.49 15.89
CA PRO A 128 18.48 -4.00 16.14
C PRO A 128 19.31 -3.69 14.90
N ASP A 129 19.25 -4.53 13.85
CA ASP A 129 20.07 -4.35 12.64
C ASP A 129 19.63 -3.17 11.76
N PHE A 130 18.36 -2.75 11.86
CA PHE A 130 17.81 -1.60 11.13
C PHE A 130 17.82 -0.30 11.95
N ILE A 131 18.17 -0.34 13.24
CA ILE A 131 18.20 0.86 14.08
C ILE A 131 19.45 1.68 13.79
N GLY A 132 19.26 2.99 13.53
CA GLY A 132 20.35 3.92 13.24
C GLY A 132 21.07 3.65 11.92
N ARG A 133 20.50 2.80 11.06
CA ARG A 133 21.04 2.40 9.76
C ARG A 133 19.92 2.38 8.74
N VAL A 134 20.26 2.54 7.47
CA VAL A 134 19.32 2.39 6.36
C VAL A 134 19.83 1.26 5.48
N SER A 135 19.03 0.20 5.37
CA SER A 135 19.32 -0.89 4.44
C SER A 135 18.99 -0.41 3.02
N VAL A 136 20.01 -0.28 2.16
CA VAL A 136 19.85 0.20 0.79
C VAL A 136 18.86 -0.65 -0.02
N PRO A 137 18.92 -2.00 -0.01
CA PRO A 137 17.94 -2.83 -0.73
C PRO A 137 16.51 -2.70 -0.22
N PHE A 138 16.34 -2.27 1.03
CA PHE A 138 15.02 -2.07 1.63
C PHE A 138 14.48 -0.65 1.40
N PHE A 139 15.37 0.32 1.22
CA PHE A 139 15.02 1.72 1.01
C PHE A 139 14.60 2.03 -0.44
N ILE A 140 15.16 1.29 -1.39
CA ILE A 140 14.82 1.34 -2.82
C ILE A 140 13.54 0.55 -3.07
#